data_AF-A0A3D0T8X2-F1
#
_entry.id   AF-A0A3D0T8X2-F1
#
_cell.length_a   1.000
_cell.length_b   1.000
_cell.length_c   1.000
_cell.angle_alpha   90.00
_cell.angle_beta   90.00
_cell.angle_gamma   90.00
#
_symmetry.space_group_name_H-M   'P 1'
#
loop_
_entity.id
_entity.type
_entity.pdbx_description
1 polymer ?
#
loop_
_entity_poly.entity_id
_entity_poly.type
_entity_poly.pdbx_seq_one_letter_code
_entity_poly.pdbx_strand_id
1 'polypeptide(L)'
;MNFADFSKALPLIAAFTLYAVVAKPIIFMLVLGSFGFRKHTMFQTAINLSNISEFSLIILVVGVNMGIVSSASLTAIALSLILSTIISSLMVAKSNKLYKYLKAAIGFFERKNFRHQMELGGDGIFTAHVVVVG
;
A
#
# COMPACT_ATOMS: atom_id res chain seq x y z
N MET A 1 -20.55 -24.45 -5.96
CA MET A 1 -19.15 -24.19 -5.61
C MET A 1 -18.61 -25.46 -4.96
N ASN A 2 -17.75 -26.20 -5.66
CA ASN A 2 -17.17 -27.43 -5.13
C ASN A 2 -15.93 -27.06 -4.29
N PHE A 3 -15.64 -27.75 -3.18
CA PHE A 3 -14.44 -27.48 -2.38
C PHE A 3 -13.14 -27.63 -3.20
N ALA A 4 -13.18 -28.42 -4.28
CA ALA A 4 -12.09 -28.56 -5.25
C ALA A 4 -11.80 -27.28 -6.07
N ASP A 5 -12.76 -26.37 -6.21
CA ASP A 5 -12.54 -25.08 -6.88
C ASP A 5 -11.82 -24.10 -5.95
N PHE A 6 -12.04 -24.22 -4.64
CA PHE A 6 -11.37 -23.40 -3.63
C PHE A 6 -9.88 -23.73 -3.50
N SER A 7 -9.51 -25.01 -3.50
CA SER A 7 -8.10 -25.43 -3.46
C SER A 7 -7.33 -24.97 -4.70
N LYS A 8 -7.99 -24.90 -5.86
CA LYS A 8 -7.44 -24.35 -7.11
C LYS A 8 -7.30 -22.82 -7.08
N ALA A 9 -8.18 -22.12 -6.35
CA ALA A 9 -8.13 -20.67 -6.20
C ALA A 9 -7.11 -20.19 -5.16
N LEU A 10 -6.74 -21.05 -4.20
CA LEU A 10 -5.77 -20.76 -3.13
C LEU A 10 -4.46 -20.12 -3.60
N PRO A 11 -3.75 -20.63 -4.63
CA PRO A 11 -2.52 -20.01 -5.12
C PRO A 11 -2.77 -18.59 -5.67
N LEU A 12 -3.90 -18.37 -6.34
CA LEU A 12 -4.28 -17.07 -6.86
C LEU A 12 -4.53 -16.07 -5.71
N ILE A 13 -5.27 -16.50 -4.68
CA ILE A 13 -5.58 -15.69 -3.51
C ILE A 13 -4.31 -15.27 -2.79
N ALA A 14 -3.39 -16.23 -2.57
CA ALA A 14 -2.11 -15.96 -1.93
C ALA A 14 -1.26 -14.98 -2.76
N ALA A 15 -1.18 -15.18 -4.08
CA ALA A 15 -0.43 -14.31 -4.97
C ALA A 15 -0.96 -12.86 -4.97
N PHE A 16 -2.28 -12.65 -5.12
CA PHE A 16 -2.86 -11.32 -5.10
C PHE A 16 -2.75 -10.62 -3.74
N THR A 17 -2.93 -11.38 -2.65
CA THR A 17 -2.77 -10.84 -1.29
C THR A 17 -1.33 -10.41 -1.04
N LEU A 18 -0.37 -11.26 -1.41
CA LEU A 18 1.06 -10.97 -1.26
C LEU A 18 1.48 -9.77 -2.12
N TYR A 19 1.00 -9.70 -3.36
CA TYR A 19 1.22 -8.56 -4.25
C TYR A 19 0.71 -7.27 -3.63
N ALA A 20 -0.51 -7.27 -3.09
CA ALA A 20 -1.08 -6.08 -2.46
C ALA A 20 -0.26 -5.65 -1.24
N VAL A 21 -0.04 -6.57 -0.31
CA VAL A 21 0.58 -6.27 1.00
C VAL A 21 2.07 -5.92 0.88
N VAL A 22 2.80 -6.51 -0.07
CA VAL A 22 4.26 -6.37 -0.16
C VAL A 22 4.68 -5.61 -1.41
N ALA A 23 4.25 -6.04 -2.60
CA ALA A 23 4.74 -5.47 -3.84
C ALA A 23 4.25 -4.02 -4.04
N LYS A 24 2.98 -3.73 -3.76
CA LYS A 24 2.45 -2.35 -3.89
C LYS A 24 3.20 -1.35 -3.01
N PRO A 25 3.41 -1.57 -1.70
CA PRO A 25 4.20 -0.65 -0.88
C PRO A 25 5.61 -0.41 -1.43
N ILE A 26 6.28 -1.45 -1.94
CA ILE A 26 7.62 -1.30 -2.52
C ILE A 26 7.57 -0.38 -3.76
N ILE A 27 6.58 -0.58 -4.64
CA ILE A 27 6.38 0.27 -5.82
C ILE A 27 6.12 1.73 -5.39
N PHE A 28 5.25 1.95 -4.41
CA PHE A 28 4.99 3.31 -3.92
C PHE A 28 6.22 3.95 -3.26
N MET A 29 7.02 3.20 -2.50
CA MET A 29 8.28 3.70 -1.95
C MET A 29 9.29 4.07 -3.04
N LEU A 30 9.36 3.31 -4.14
CA LEU A 30 10.19 3.65 -5.30
C LEU A 30 9.75 4.97 -5.95
N VAL A 31 8.45 5.11 -6.21
CA VAL A 31 7.88 6.32 -6.83
C VAL A 31 8.07 7.54 -5.93
N LEU A 32 7.71 7.45 -4.65
CA LEU A 32 7.87 8.55 -3.70
C LEU A 32 9.35 8.88 -3.44
N GLY A 33 10.22 7.88 -3.45
CA GLY A 33 11.68 8.06 -3.37
C GLY A 33 12.23 8.84 -4.55
N SER A 34 11.72 8.56 -5.76
CA SER A 34 12.08 9.33 -6.95
C SER A 34 11.67 10.80 -6.87
N PHE A 35 10.59 11.11 -6.13
CA PHE A 35 10.10 12.47 -5.89
C PHE A 35 10.78 13.17 -4.70
N GLY A 36 11.69 12.51 -3.97
CA GLY A 36 12.48 13.12 -2.90
C GLY A 36 11.77 13.25 -1.56
N PHE A 37 10.76 12.43 -1.29
CA PHE A 37 10.14 12.36 0.03
C PHE A 37 11.06 11.70 1.06
N ARG A 38 10.99 12.10 2.34
CA ARG A 38 11.74 11.46 3.43
C ARG A 38 11.24 10.05 3.72
N LYS A 39 12.14 9.22 4.27
CA LYS A 39 11.88 7.80 4.62
C LYS A 39 10.57 7.55 5.38
N HIS A 40 10.26 8.43 6.33
CA HIS A 40 9.05 8.30 7.16
C HIS A 40 7.78 8.53 6.34
N THR A 41 7.72 9.64 5.59
CA THR A 41 6.59 10.01 4.72
C THR A 41 6.35 8.93 3.67
N MET A 42 7.41 8.50 2.99
CA MET A 42 7.33 7.44 1.97
C MET A 42 6.75 6.14 2.52
N PHE A 43 7.28 5.68 3.65
CA PHE A 43 6.88 4.43 4.26
C PHE A 43 5.43 4.47 4.76
N GLN A 44 5.05 5.55 5.45
CA GLN A 44 3.71 5.67 6.00
C GLN A 44 2.66 5.71 4.88
N THR A 45 2.92 6.48 3.83
CA THR A 45 2.05 6.55 2.65
C THR A 45 1.97 5.20 1.94
N ALA A 46 3.10 4.52 1.74
CA ALA A 46 3.15 3.23 1.05
C ALA A 46 2.36 2.14 1.80
N ILE A 47 2.47 2.07 3.13
CA ILE A 47 1.71 1.09 3.93
C ILE A 47 0.22 1.40 3.93
N ASN A 48 -0.16 2.67 4.03
CA ASN A 48 -1.57 3.08 3.97
C ASN A 48 -2.24 2.72 2.62
N LEU A 49 -1.45 2.55 1.56
CA LEU A 49 -1.91 2.18 0.21
C LEU A 49 -1.75 0.67 -0.11
N SER A 50 -1.41 -0.17 0.87
CA SER A 50 -1.08 -1.59 0.65
C SER A 50 -2.29 -2.51 0.41
N ASN A 51 -3.51 -2.05 0.68
CA ASN A 51 -4.69 -2.89 0.49
C ASN A 51 -5.13 -3.00 -0.98
N ILE A 52 -5.97 -3.99 -1.25
CA ILE A 52 -6.77 -4.01 -2.49
C ILE A 52 -7.97 -3.08 -2.27
N SER A 53 -8.41 -2.41 -3.33
CA SER A 53 -9.56 -1.51 -3.29
C SER A 53 -10.83 -2.23 -3.74
N GLU A 54 -11.98 -1.85 -3.20
CA GLU A 54 -13.30 -2.28 -3.65
C GLU A 54 -13.52 -1.98 -5.15
N PHE A 55 -12.89 -0.93 -5.66
CA PHE A 55 -12.94 -0.59 -7.08
C PHE A 55 -12.40 -1.71 -7.99
N SER A 56 -11.44 -2.52 -7.49
CA SER A 56 -10.98 -3.72 -8.19
C SER A 56 -12.09 -4.75 -8.38
N LEU A 57 -13.00 -4.91 -7.41
CA LEU A 57 -14.14 -5.82 -7.55
C LEU A 57 -15.15 -5.32 -8.57
N ILE A 58 -15.44 -4.01 -8.57
CA ILE A 58 -16.37 -3.41 -9.54
C ILE A 58 -15.87 -3.68 -10.97
N ILE A 59 -14.59 -3.43 -11.25
CA ILE A 59 -13.98 -3.70 -12.56
C ILE A 59 -14.06 -5.20 -12.91
N LEU A 60 -13.76 -6.09 -11.96
CA LEU A 60 -13.82 -7.52 -12.23
C LEU A 60 -15.23 -8.01 -12.53
N VAL A 61 -16.24 -7.51 -11.83
CA VAL A 61 -17.64 -7.86 -12.11
C VAL A 61 -18.00 -7.47 -13.54
N VAL A 62 -17.61 -6.27 -13.99
CA VAL A 62 -17.79 -5.84 -15.38
C VAL A 62 -17.05 -6.79 -16.34
N GLY A 63 -15.80 -7.14 -16.05
CA GLY A 63 -15.01 -8.05 -16.87
C GLY A 63 -15.58 -9.47 -16.97
N VAL A 64 -16.19 -9.97 -15.89
CA VAL A 64 -16.89 -11.27 -15.87
C VAL A 64 -18.16 -11.20 -16.72
N ASN A 65 -18.94 -10.12 -16.61
CA ASN A 65 -20.14 -9.92 -17.43
C ASN A 65 -19.82 -9.82 -18.93
N MET A 66 -18.64 -9.30 -19.28
CA MET A 66 -18.13 -9.26 -20.66
C MET A 66 -17.50 -10.59 -21.13
N GLY A 67 -17.37 -11.59 -20.25
CA GLY A 67 -16.73 -12.88 -20.56
C GLY A 67 -15.21 -12.82 -20.70
N ILE A 68 -14.57 -11.68 -20.37
CA ILE A 68 -13.12 -11.48 -20.45
C ILE A 68 -12.41 -12.15 -19.25
N VAL A 69 -13.11 -12.26 -18.12
CA VAL A 69 -12.55 -12.73 -16.85
C VAL A 69 -13.36 -13.91 -16.32
N SER A 70 -12.68 -14.91 -15.76
CA SER A 70 -13.34 -16.07 -15.15
C SER A 70 -13.98 -15.73 -13.79
N SER A 71 -15.09 -16.38 -13.45
CA SER A 71 -15.73 -16.23 -12.13
C SER A 71 -14.83 -16.68 -10.96
N ALA A 72 -13.87 -17.59 -11.23
CA ALA A 72 -12.87 -18.00 -10.25
C ALA A 72 -11.93 -16.85 -9.86
N SER A 73 -11.55 -15.99 -10.82
CA SER A 73 -10.72 -14.80 -10.57
C SER A 73 -11.46 -13.77 -9.71
N LEU A 74 -12.78 -13.60 -9.92
CA LEU A 74 -13.61 -12.74 -9.08
C LEU A 74 -13.61 -13.22 -7.62
N THR A 75 -13.78 -14.52 -7.42
CA THR A 75 -13.78 -15.13 -6.08
C THR A 75 -12.41 -14.96 -5.40
N ALA A 76 -11.32 -15.18 -6.15
CA ALA A 76 -9.98 -15.02 -5.63
C ALA A 76 -9.70 -13.57 -5.18
N ILE A 77 -10.04 -12.58 -6.02
CA ILE A 77 -9.81 -11.17 -5.67
C ILE A 77 -10.71 -10.70 -4.53
N ALA A 78 -11.95 -11.19 -4.44
CA ALA A 78 -12.82 -10.88 -3.30
C ALA A 78 -12.23 -11.36 -1.97
N LEU A 79 -11.66 -12.57 -1.94
CA LEU A 79 -10.99 -13.08 -0.74
C LEU A 79 -9.67 -12.34 -0.46
N SER A 80 -8.87 -12.05 -1.49
CA SER A 80 -7.66 -11.24 -1.35
C SER A 80 -7.96 -9.83 -0.87
N LEU A 81 -9.10 -9.23 -1.23
CA LEU A 81 -9.55 -7.92 -0.73
C LEU A 81 -9.72 -7.96 0.78
N ILE A 82 -10.43 -8.96 1.30
CA ILE A 82 -10.68 -9.11 2.73
C ILE A 82 -9.36 -9.36 3.47
N LEU A 83 -8.56 -10.31 2.99
CA LEU A 83 -7.28 -10.66 3.61
C LEU A 83 -6.30 -9.48 3.62
N SER A 84 -6.13 -8.80 2.47
CA SER A 84 -5.24 -7.65 2.37
C SER A 84 -5.70 -6.49 3.24
N THR A 85 -7.01 -6.26 3.39
CA THR A 85 -7.54 -5.22 4.29
C THR A 85 -7.23 -5.52 5.75
N ILE A 86 -7.41 -6.77 6.20
CA ILE A 86 -7.07 -7.20 7.56
C ILE A 86 -5.57 -7.01 7.81
N ILE A 87 -4.72 -7.53 6.92
CA ILE A 87 -3.27 -7.46 7.07
C ILE A 87 -2.79 -6.00 7.02
N SER A 88 -3.27 -5.21 6.06
CA SER A 88 -2.93 -3.80 5.91
C SER A 88 -3.36 -3.01 7.15
N SER A 89 -4.56 -3.24 7.70
CA SER A 89 -5.02 -2.59 8.93
C SER A 89 -4.06 -2.85 10.09
N LEU A 90 -3.61 -4.10 10.26
CA LEU A 90 -2.61 -4.45 11.28
C LEU A 90 -1.24 -3.79 11.01
N MET A 91 -0.81 -3.70 9.76
CA MET A 91 0.43 -3.02 9.37
C MET A 91 0.36 -1.51 9.64
N VAL A 92 -0.75 -0.87 9.31
CA VAL A 92 -0.99 0.56 9.58
C VAL A 92 -1.00 0.81 11.09
N ALA A 93 -1.70 -0.01 11.87
CA ALA A 93 -1.75 0.10 13.32
C ALA A 93 -0.36 -0.06 13.98
N LYS A 94 0.48 -0.94 13.44
CA LYS A 94 1.86 -1.20 13.92
C LYS A 94 2.93 -0.47 13.11
N SER A 95 2.56 0.51 12.29
CA SER A 95 3.43 1.20 11.32
C SER A 95 4.67 1.78 11.98
N ASN A 96 4.54 2.46 13.11
CA ASN A 96 5.68 3.01 13.86
C ASN A 96 6.71 1.94 14.29
N LYS A 97 6.23 0.77 14.74
CA LYS A 97 7.11 -0.33 15.15
C LYS A 97 7.76 -0.96 13.92
N LEU A 98 6.99 -1.15 12.85
CA LEU A 98 7.47 -1.72 11.59
C LEU A 98 8.52 -0.80 10.93
N TYR A 99 8.31 0.51 10.96
CA TYR A 99 9.25 1.50 10.47
C TYR A 99 10.60 1.40 11.19
N LYS A 100 10.63 1.23 12.51
CA LYS A 100 11.87 1.09 13.27
C LYS A 100 12.72 -0.09 12.79
N TYR A 101 12.10 -1.23 12.48
CA TYR A 101 12.80 -2.41 11.96
C TYR A 101 13.23 -2.23 10.50
N LEU A 102 12.41 -1.58 9.67
CA LEU A 102 12.67 -1.45 8.23
C LEU A 102 13.43 -0.17 7.85
N LYS A 103 13.72 0.74 8.79
CA LYS A 103 14.37 2.02 8.54
C LYS A 103 15.67 1.90 7.76
N ALA A 104 16.45 0.85 8.02
CA ALA A 104 17.70 0.57 7.31
C ALA A 104 17.44 0.25 5.83
N ALA A 105 16.50 -0.65 5.54
CA ALA A 105 16.12 -1.03 4.18
C ALA A 105 15.47 0.14 3.41
N ILE A 106 14.62 0.92 4.07
CA ILE A 106 13.96 2.10 3.46
C ILE A 106 15.00 3.16 3.06
N GLY A 107 16.16 3.18 3.73
CA GLY A 107 17.25 4.10 3.40
C GLY A 107 17.82 3.96 2.00
N PHE A 108 17.62 2.82 1.34
CA PHE A 108 17.99 2.63 -0.06
C PHE A 108 17.11 3.44 -1.02
N PHE A 109 15.86 3.70 -0.65
CA PHE A 109 14.88 4.39 -1.52
C PHE A 109 14.94 5.92 -1.38
N GLU A 110 15.63 6.45 -0.36
CA GLU A 110 15.75 7.90 -0.15
C GLU A 110 16.91 8.49 -0.97
N ARG A 111 16.62 9.55 -1.71
CA ARG A 111 17.62 10.30 -2.48
C ARG A 111 18.26 11.38 -1.61
N LYS A 112 19.52 11.15 -1.17
CA LYS A 112 20.24 12.02 -0.21
C LYS A 112 20.28 13.52 -0.56
N ASN A 113 20.27 13.87 -1.85
CA ASN A 113 20.48 15.26 -2.32
C ASN A 113 19.22 15.90 -2.94
N PHE A 114 18.05 15.26 -2.84
CA PHE A 114 16.82 15.77 -3.43
C PHE A 114 15.72 15.74 -2.38
N ARG A 115 15.28 16.92 -1.93
CA ARG A 115 14.20 17.10 -0.95
C ARG A 115 12.97 17.63 -1.66
N HIS A 116 11.84 16.99 -1.41
CA HIS A 116 10.56 17.44 -1.94
C HIS A 116 10.17 18.81 -1.37
N GLN A 117 9.58 19.70 -2.18
CA GLN A 117 9.28 21.08 -1.80
C GLN A 117 8.41 21.19 -0.53
N MET A 118 7.43 20.29 -0.37
CA MET A 118 6.57 20.25 0.82
C MET A 118 7.32 19.93 2.12
N GLU A 119 8.54 19.38 2.05
CA GLU A 119 9.37 19.07 3.22
C GLU A 119 10.50 20.09 3.45
N LEU A 120 10.61 21.12 2.61
CA LEU A 120 11.58 22.22 2.76
C LEU A 120 11.08 23.32 3.72
N GLY A 121 9.76 23.47 3.89
CA GLY A 121 9.15 24.55 4.69
C GLY A 121 9.29 24.44 6.21
N GLY A 122 9.93 23.40 6.74
CA GLY A 122 10.08 23.16 8.18
C GLY A 122 11.36 23.74 8.81
N ASP A 123 12.31 24.21 8.00
CA ASP A 123 13.64 24.65 8.47
C ASP A 123 13.75 26.19 8.58
N GLY A 124 12.64 26.92 8.43
CA GLY A 124 12.59 28.37 8.63
C GLY A 124 12.53 28.73 10.11
N ILE A 125 13.40 29.65 10.57
CA ILE A 125 13.23 30.28 11.88
C ILE A 125 11.87 30.98 11.86
N PHE A 126 10.91 30.40 12.57
CA PHE A 126 9.55 30.90 12.67
C PHE A 126 9.51 32.19 13.51
N THR A 127 9.99 33.30 12.95
CA THR A 127 9.88 34.62 13.57
C THR A 127 8.46 35.12 13.36
N ALA A 128 7.67 35.19 14.43
CA ALA A 128 6.30 35.72 14.51
C ALA A 128 5.19 34.82 13.95
N HIS A 129 4.96 33.63 14.54
CA HIS A 129 3.82 32.79 14.18
C HIS A 129 2.89 32.61 15.38
N VAL A 130 1.58 32.74 15.14
CA VAL A 130 0.53 32.49 16.13
C VAL A 130 0.18 31.00 16.07
N VAL A 131 0.38 30.29 17.18
CA VAL A 131 -0.07 28.90 17.33
C VAL A 131 -1.54 28.94 17.71
N VAL A 132 -2.41 28.54 16.79
CA VAL A 132 -3.83 28.29 17.11
C VAL A 132 -3.92 26.88 17.69
N VAL A 133 -4.06 26.82 19.01
CA VAL A 133 -4.41 25.57 19.71
C VAL A 133 -5.93 25.48 19.73
N GLY A 134 -6.46 24.46 19.08
CA GLY A 134 -7.87 24.08 19.08
C GLY A 134 -8.01 22.58 19.28
#